data_AF-A0A834I365-F1
#
_entry.id   AF-A0A834I365-F1
#
_cell.length_a   1.000
_cell.length_b   1.000
_cell.length_c   1.000
_cell.angle_alpha   90.00
_cell.angle_beta   90.00
_cell.angle_gamma   90.00
#
_symmetry.space_group_name_H-M   'P 1'
#
loop_
_entity.id
_entity.type
_entity.pdbx_description
1 polymer ?
#
loop_
_entity_poly.entity_id
_entity_poly.type
_entity_poly.pdbx_seq_one_letter_code
_entity_poly.pdbx_strand_id
1 'polypeptide(L)'
;MAKKGQAVQLQLEINNDDEWDKFLQKSGLIVVDIYSEWCGPCLGMQANLKKIKLELGGDVLVLAVAKSDGITQLARFRNKSEPTWMFISKGKMVNLMFGADAPKLTRIITEELKKEQSAIKGEATDRVPMDITEMAEEERVRYDAAESIEREIREKEEAKRAKELLERRTKECENILNNVPNFGTVLIFPSAKDKYKEVLHDILDEAGLIIHQTEKVRLQEGILEEMLFFCEKKFPRRTIEDFGSNKLSFALLLKRCHDALKGQIDEIVLQMVYGNSRQPPGDEKSPSLRLRKVEAEDDPDKVLLGVWAPPNCLCKASVLKLLFPGVCDPKKIPEVKEVPLHVAVAYDAFKARDVFELSTKYPGKVMSFGYFSSDIPGDAKLLAKTTDKFESRVLPVTYEEKIVIQLAKEDQDYFVEFEELGPSYMSRDVEIGELDCKYFFPADYNAPEAEIITYLKKKSKRRGKMAKVKIQQENVEEMTQPANEEVGLAPTDANAEETTGGDDEAEAVNETEEDDEDDGSKDDDEEEDGVENIEEDDAGIDKATSPVGDA
;
A
#
# COMPACT_ATOMS: atom_id res chain seq x y z
N MET A 1 70.28 -27.51 7.34
CA MET A 1 69.13 -26.74 6.82
C MET A 1 67.87 -27.58 7.03
N ALA A 2 66.99 -27.19 7.96
CA ALA A 2 65.72 -27.88 8.19
C ALA A 2 64.67 -27.30 7.23
N LYS A 3 64.01 -28.15 6.44
CA LYS A 3 62.85 -27.76 5.62
C LYS A 3 61.74 -27.28 6.56
N LYS A 4 61.30 -26.02 6.40
CA LYS A 4 60.10 -25.48 7.05
C LYS A 4 58.93 -26.42 6.75
N GLY A 5 58.27 -26.91 7.81
CA GLY A 5 57.08 -27.74 7.70
C GLY A 5 55.98 -26.98 6.97
N GLN A 6 55.59 -27.51 5.81
CA GLN A 6 54.43 -27.05 5.06
C GLN A 6 53.20 -27.41 5.89
N ALA A 7 52.37 -26.43 6.23
CA ALA A 7 51.10 -26.68 6.92
C ALA A 7 50.28 -27.66 6.07
N VAL A 8 49.88 -28.79 6.65
CA VAL A 8 49.11 -29.82 5.93
C VAL A 8 47.74 -29.22 5.59
N GLN A 9 47.49 -29.00 4.31
CA GLN A 9 46.19 -28.56 3.81
C GLN A 9 45.22 -29.75 3.88
N LEU A 10 44.31 -29.71 4.86
CA LEU A 10 43.44 -30.84 5.22
C LEU A 10 42.17 -30.95 4.36
N GLN A 11 41.82 -29.89 3.63
CA GLN A 11 40.69 -29.85 2.70
C GLN A 11 41.18 -29.43 1.31
N LEU A 12 40.68 -30.10 0.28
CA LEU A 12 40.92 -29.73 -1.11
C LEU A 12 39.90 -28.67 -1.54
N GLU A 13 40.35 -27.65 -2.25
CA GLU A 13 39.48 -26.63 -2.84
C GLU A 13 39.17 -27.02 -4.29
N ILE A 14 37.90 -26.96 -4.66
CA ILE A 14 37.41 -27.33 -5.99
C ILE A 14 36.54 -26.20 -6.52
N ASN A 15 36.95 -25.62 -7.65
CA ASN A 15 36.34 -24.39 -8.15
C ASN A 15 35.81 -24.50 -9.59
N ASN A 16 36.09 -25.60 -10.31
CA ASN A 16 35.65 -25.80 -11.69
C ASN A 16 35.38 -27.27 -12.00
N ASP A 17 34.72 -27.52 -13.14
CA ASP A 17 34.34 -28.86 -13.61
C ASP A 17 35.57 -29.80 -13.80
N ASP A 18 36.70 -29.30 -14.32
CA ASP A 18 37.90 -30.12 -14.55
C ASP A 18 38.51 -30.64 -13.24
N GLU A 19 38.53 -29.79 -12.19
CA GLU A 19 38.97 -30.18 -10.86
C GLU A 19 37.99 -31.15 -10.20
N TRP A 20 36.69 -30.92 -10.41
CA TRP A 20 35.62 -31.79 -9.90
C TRP A 20 35.72 -33.20 -10.47
N ASP A 21 35.84 -33.36 -11.79
CA ASP A 21 35.91 -34.67 -12.43
C ASP A 21 37.15 -35.47 -12.01
N LYS A 22 38.30 -34.81 -11.86
CA LYS A 22 39.52 -35.43 -11.33
C LYS A 22 39.35 -35.82 -9.86
N PHE A 23 38.64 -35.00 -9.10
CA PHE A 23 38.42 -35.23 -7.68
C PHE A 23 37.52 -36.45 -7.43
N LEU A 24 36.49 -36.65 -8.25
CA LEU A 24 35.58 -37.81 -8.15
C LEU A 24 36.28 -39.17 -8.37
N GLN A 25 37.45 -39.18 -9.01
CA GLN A 25 38.23 -40.40 -9.25
C GLN A 25 39.02 -40.87 -8.01
N LYS A 26 39.07 -40.08 -6.94
CA LYS A 26 39.78 -40.46 -5.70
C LYS A 26 39.09 -41.63 -5.01
N SER A 27 39.89 -42.52 -4.43
CA SER A 27 39.42 -43.65 -3.63
C SER A 27 39.08 -43.24 -2.20
N GLY A 28 38.14 -43.96 -1.58
CA GLY A 28 37.70 -43.73 -0.21
C GLY A 28 36.41 -42.95 -0.13
N LEU A 29 36.06 -42.50 1.07
CA LEU A 29 34.89 -41.68 1.32
C LEU A 29 35.26 -40.21 1.15
N ILE A 30 34.65 -39.58 0.15
CA ILE A 30 34.77 -38.14 -0.11
C ILE A 30 33.63 -37.43 0.61
N VAL A 31 33.96 -36.35 1.34
CA VAL A 31 32.98 -35.46 1.97
C VAL A 31 33.24 -34.04 1.48
N VAL A 32 32.24 -33.44 0.85
CA VAL A 32 32.33 -32.13 0.19
C VAL A 32 31.43 -31.14 0.92
N ASP A 33 32.00 -30.04 1.37
CA ASP A 33 31.25 -28.82 1.76
C ASP A 33 30.95 -28.01 0.50
N ILE A 34 29.69 -28.03 0.05
CA ILE A 34 29.25 -27.30 -1.13
C ILE A 34 28.75 -25.93 -0.68
N TYR A 35 29.33 -24.88 -1.28
CA TYR A 35 29.02 -23.50 -0.94
C TYR A 35 28.86 -22.62 -2.18
N SER A 36 28.12 -21.52 -2.03
CA SER A 36 28.00 -20.47 -3.05
C SER A 36 29.07 -19.40 -2.86
N GLU A 37 29.56 -18.81 -3.95
CA GLU A 37 30.64 -17.80 -3.98
C GLU A 37 30.49 -16.70 -2.92
N TRP A 38 29.28 -16.15 -2.80
CA TRP A 38 28.99 -15.03 -1.92
C TRP A 38 28.92 -15.41 -0.44
N CYS A 39 28.71 -16.69 -0.12
CA CYS A 39 28.55 -17.17 1.26
C CYS A 39 29.84 -17.81 1.82
N GLY A 40 30.75 -18.25 0.94
CA GLY A 40 31.97 -18.95 1.34
C GLY A 40 31.72 -20.30 2.04
N PRO A 41 32.77 -21.10 2.29
CA PRO A 41 32.64 -22.39 2.96
C PRO A 41 32.35 -22.24 4.46
N CYS A 42 31.82 -23.30 5.09
CA CYS A 42 31.40 -23.24 6.48
C CYS A 42 32.60 -23.22 7.45
N LEU A 43 33.02 -22.03 7.87
CA LEU A 43 34.16 -21.85 8.78
C LEU A 43 33.94 -22.54 10.15
N GLY A 44 32.71 -22.52 10.66
CA GLY A 44 32.37 -23.09 11.97
C GLY A 44 32.56 -24.61 12.06
N MET A 45 32.52 -25.32 10.94
CA MET A 45 32.59 -26.78 10.89
C MET A 45 34.00 -27.33 10.65
N GLN A 46 34.94 -26.47 10.23
CA GLN A 46 36.31 -26.88 9.91
C GLN A 46 37.04 -27.53 11.09
N ALA A 47 36.86 -27.03 12.32
CA ALA A 47 37.52 -27.60 13.49
C ALA A 47 37.08 -29.05 13.76
N ASN A 48 35.78 -29.33 13.62
CA ASN A 48 35.22 -30.67 13.78
C ASN A 48 35.74 -31.63 12.69
N LEU A 49 35.75 -31.18 11.43
CA LEU A 49 36.27 -31.98 10.32
C LEU A 49 37.76 -32.33 10.48
N LYS A 50 38.57 -31.38 10.94
CA LYS A 50 39.99 -31.60 11.23
C LYS A 50 40.16 -32.69 12.29
N LYS A 51 39.36 -32.63 13.37
CA LYS A 51 39.38 -33.65 14.42
C LYS A 51 39.02 -35.04 13.87
N ILE A 52 37.94 -35.14 13.11
CA ILE A 52 37.48 -36.42 12.53
C ILE A 52 38.52 -37.01 11.57
N LYS A 53 39.13 -36.18 10.71
CA LYS A 53 40.17 -36.61 9.76
C LYS A 53 41.40 -37.18 10.46
N LEU A 54 41.80 -36.58 11.58
CA LEU A 54 42.96 -37.02 12.38
C LEU A 54 42.66 -38.27 13.23
N GLU A 55 41.47 -38.36 13.85
CA GLU A 55 41.13 -39.43 14.78
C GLU A 55 40.59 -40.70 14.10
N LEU A 56 39.83 -40.54 13.01
CA LEU A 56 39.03 -41.63 12.42
C LEU A 56 39.28 -41.83 10.92
N GLY A 57 39.60 -40.74 10.20
CA GLY A 57 39.57 -40.74 8.74
C GLY A 57 40.77 -41.41 8.05
N GLY A 58 41.96 -41.32 8.63
CA GLY A 58 43.20 -41.84 8.03
C GLY A 58 43.34 -41.41 6.56
N ASP A 59 43.83 -42.29 5.69
CA ASP A 59 43.91 -42.05 4.24
C ASP A 59 42.58 -42.32 3.49
N VAL A 60 41.58 -42.89 4.18
CA VAL A 60 40.30 -43.32 3.56
C VAL A 60 39.29 -42.16 3.47
N LEU A 61 39.34 -41.19 4.38
CA LEU A 61 38.47 -40.00 4.36
C LEU A 61 39.10 -38.88 3.54
N VAL A 62 38.45 -38.38 2.49
CA VAL A 62 38.89 -37.20 1.74
C VAL A 62 37.93 -36.05 2.01
N LEU A 63 38.46 -34.89 2.42
CA LEU A 63 37.65 -33.70 2.67
C LEU A 63 37.89 -32.66 1.57
N ALA A 64 36.82 -32.04 1.10
CA ALA A 64 36.89 -30.94 0.15
C ALA A 64 35.87 -29.85 0.43
N VAL A 65 36.11 -28.68 -0.15
CA VAL A 65 35.16 -27.58 -0.28
C VAL A 65 34.96 -27.35 -1.78
N ALA A 66 33.71 -27.23 -2.22
CA ALA A 66 33.36 -27.08 -3.64
C ALA A 66 32.49 -25.85 -3.85
N LYS A 67 32.94 -24.97 -4.75
CA LYS A 67 32.22 -23.76 -5.13
C LYS A 67 31.16 -24.12 -6.19
N SER A 68 29.89 -24.13 -5.81
CA SER A 68 28.78 -24.58 -6.67
C SER A 68 28.60 -23.72 -7.93
N ASP A 69 28.95 -22.44 -7.88
CA ASP A 69 28.85 -21.51 -9.02
C ASP A 69 29.75 -21.93 -10.20
N GLY A 70 30.91 -22.51 -9.92
CA GLY A 70 31.88 -22.94 -10.94
C GLY A 70 31.73 -24.38 -11.42
N ILE A 71 30.82 -25.16 -10.82
CA ILE A 71 30.67 -26.60 -11.08
C ILE A 71 29.26 -26.88 -11.58
N THR A 72 29.14 -27.43 -12.79
CA THR A 72 27.88 -27.66 -13.48
C THR A 72 27.02 -28.70 -12.76
N GLN A 73 27.63 -29.80 -12.29
CA GLN A 73 26.91 -30.86 -11.55
C GLN A 73 26.32 -30.38 -10.21
N LEU A 74 26.85 -29.28 -9.66
CA LEU A 74 26.42 -28.69 -8.39
C LEU A 74 25.50 -27.48 -8.58
N ALA A 75 25.04 -27.21 -9.81
CA ALA A 75 24.27 -26.01 -10.13
C ALA A 75 23.01 -25.82 -9.27
N ARG A 76 22.38 -26.92 -8.82
CA ARG A 76 21.19 -26.87 -7.94
C ARG A 76 21.47 -26.34 -6.52
N PHE A 77 22.72 -26.32 -6.09
CA PHE A 77 23.14 -25.80 -4.79
C PHE A 77 23.62 -24.34 -4.86
N ARG A 78 23.51 -23.68 -6.03
CA ARG A 78 23.85 -22.26 -6.19
C ARG A 78 22.84 -21.38 -5.45
N ASN A 79 23.28 -20.18 -5.09
CA ASN A 79 22.47 -19.17 -4.41
C ASN A 79 21.86 -19.65 -3.07
N LYS A 80 22.50 -20.63 -2.42
CA LYS A 80 22.14 -21.11 -1.08
C LYS A 80 23.20 -20.66 -0.07
N SER A 81 22.72 -20.14 1.06
CA SER A 81 23.56 -19.76 2.23
C SER A 81 23.74 -20.89 3.24
N GLU A 82 22.97 -21.97 3.10
CA GLU A 82 23.06 -23.13 3.97
C GLU A 82 24.15 -24.08 3.47
N PRO A 83 25.13 -24.48 4.31
CA PRO A 83 26.16 -25.42 3.89
C PRO A 83 25.53 -26.78 3.58
N THR A 84 25.96 -27.38 2.47
CA THR A 84 25.47 -28.68 2.02
C THR A 84 26.62 -29.68 1.98
N TRP A 85 26.50 -30.74 2.76
CA TRP A 85 27.51 -31.79 2.90
C TRP A 85 27.15 -32.97 2.02
N MET A 86 27.91 -33.16 0.94
CA MET A 86 27.74 -34.29 0.03
C MET A 86 28.76 -35.38 0.34
N PHE A 87 28.29 -36.62 0.45
CA PHE A 87 29.10 -37.81 0.68
C PHE A 87 29.19 -38.59 -0.62
N ILE A 88 30.40 -38.87 -1.08
CA ILE A 88 30.67 -39.50 -2.36
C ILE A 88 31.55 -40.74 -2.14
N SER A 89 31.17 -41.84 -2.77
CA SER A 89 31.98 -43.06 -2.83
C SER A 89 31.92 -43.62 -4.24
N LYS A 90 33.09 -43.99 -4.80
CA LYS A 90 33.24 -44.49 -6.19
C LYS A 90 32.55 -43.58 -7.23
N GLY A 91 32.67 -42.26 -7.05
CA GLY A 91 32.10 -41.26 -7.96
C GLY A 91 30.57 -41.11 -7.89
N LYS A 92 29.88 -41.78 -6.97
CA LYS A 92 28.42 -41.66 -6.76
C LYS A 92 28.12 -41.01 -5.42
N MET A 93 27.04 -40.24 -5.36
CA MET A 93 26.53 -39.68 -4.11
C MET A 93 25.92 -40.80 -3.27
N VAL A 94 26.35 -40.95 -2.02
CA VAL A 94 25.85 -41.98 -1.10
C VAL A 94 25.03 -41.40 0.04
N ASN A 95 25.23 -40.13 0.35
CA ASN A 95 24.49 -39.41 1.39
C ASN A 95 24.56 -37.90 1.13
N LEU A 96 23.60 -37.16 1.67
CA LEU A 96 23.51 -35.72 1.56
C LEU A 96 22.96 -35.16 2.88
N MET A 97 23.57 -34.09 3.39
CA MET A 97 23.12 -33.44 4.61
C MET A 97 23.11 -31.93 4.41
N PHE A 98 22.03 -31.29 4.83
CA PHE A 98 21.90 -29.83 4.84
C PHE A 98 22.16 -29.27 6.25
N GLY A 99 22.79 -28.10 6.31
CA GLY A 99 22.94 -27.30 7.52
C GLY A 99 24.23 -27.55 8.30
N ALA A 100 24.43 -26.75 9.35
CA ALA A 100 25.63 -26.73 10.18
C ALA A 100 25.44 -27.48 11.51
N ASP A 101 25.05 -28.76 11.45
CA ASP A 101 24.87 -29.62 12.64
C ASP A 101 26.10 -30.53 12.84
N ALA A 102 27.02 -30.12 13.72
CA ALA A 102 28.26 -30.85 13.96
C ALA A 102 28.06 -32.28 14.51
N PRO A 103 27.19 -32.52 15.52
CA PRO A 103 26.87 -33.88 15.95
C PRO A 103 26.33 -34.78 14.84
N LYS A 104 25.36 -34.29 14.05
CA LYS A 104 24.77 -35.04 12.93
C LYS A 104 25.82 -35.35 11.87
N LEU A 105 26.61 -34.35 11.47
CA LEU A 105 27.67 -34.53 10.48
C LEU A 105 28.71 -35.57 10.94
N THR A 106 29.16 -35.49 12.19
CA THR A 106 30.14 -36.42 12.76
C THR A 106 29.61 -37.85 12.76
N ARG A 107 28.34 -38.03 13.12
CA ARG A 107 27.68 -39.34 13.12
C ARG A 107 27.61 -39.91 11.70
N ILE A 108 27.15 -39.13 10.72
CA ILE A 108 27.04 -39.58 9.31
C ILE A 108 28.42 -39.92 8.75
N ILE A 109 29.45 -39.10 8.97
CA ILE A 109 30.83 -39.40 8.52
C ILE A 109 31.31 -40.73 9.12
N THR A 110 31.07 -40.95 10.42
CA THR A 110 31.50 -42.18 11.10
C THR A 110 30.77 -43.42 10.57
N GLU A 111 29.46 -43.31 10.33
CA GLU A 111 28.65 -44.39 9.75
C GLU A 111 29.10 -44.69 8.31
N GLU A 112 29.27 -43.68 7.47
CA GLU A 112 29.70 -43.86 6.09
C GLU A 112 31.14 -44.37 5.98
N LEU A 113 32.04 -43.99 6.89
CA LEU A 113 33.41 -44.54 6.93
C LEU A 113 33.41 -46.04 7.27
N LYS A 114 32.56 -46.48 8.20
CA LYS A 114 32.42 -47.92 8.50
C LYS A 114 31.93 -48.68 7.28
N LYS A 115 30.93 -48.14 6.57
CA LYS A 115 30.43 -48.72 5.32
C LYS A 115 31.52 -48.77 4.24
N GLU A 116 32.34 -47.75 4.12
CA GLU A 116 33.46 -47.72 3.17
C GLU A 116 34.49 -48.80 3.48
N GLN A 117 34.86 -48.97 4.75
CA GLN A 117 35.80 -50.00 5.18
C GLN A 117 35.26 -51.41 4.98
N SER A 118 33.97 -51.65 5.25
CA SER A 118 33.31 -52.93 4.95
C SER A 118 33.27 -53.20 3.45
N ALA A 119 32.96 -52.18 2.63
CA ALA A 119 32.97 -52.31 1.17
C ALA A 119 34.38 -52.64 0.63
N ILE A 120 35.44 -52.05 1.20
CA ILE A 120 36.84 -52.38 0.85
C ILE A 120 37.17 -53.85 1.20
N LYS A 121 36.62 -54.37 2.30
CA LYS A 121 36.76 -55.78 2.71
C LYS A 121 35.89 -56.74 1.88
N GLY A 122 35.06 -56.24 0.97
CA GLY A 122 34.17 -57.04 0.12
C GLY A 122 32.84 -57.44 0.78
N GLU A 123 32.48 -56.82 1.91
CA GLU A 123 31.20 -57.04 2.57
C GLU A 123 30.08 -56.23 1.88
N ALA A 124 28.86 -56.78 1.84
CA ALA A 124 27.70 -56.08 1.32
C ALA A 124 27.32 -54.89 2.23
N THR A 125 26.97 -53.76 1.64
CA THR A 125 26.52 -52.56 2.35
C THR A 125 25.09 -52.21 1.93
N ASP A 126 24.37 -51.51 2.79
CA ASP A 126 23.00 -50.99 2.58
C ASP A 126 22.97 -49.67 1.78
N ARG A 127 24.08 -49.29 1.14
CA ARG A 127 24.19 -48.03 0.41
C ARG A 127 23.29 -48.01 -0.83
N VAL A 128 22.61 -46.90 -1.02
CA VAL A 128 21.88 -46.59 -2.26
C VAL A 128 22.65 -45.48 -2.99
N PRO A 129 23.61 -45.84 -3.87
CA PRO A 129 24.34 -44.84 -4.64
C PRO A 129 23.39 -44.15 -5.63
N MET A 130 23.42 -42.83 -5.63
CA MET A 130 22.67 -41.96 -6.53
C MET A 130 23.64 -41.20 -7.43
N ASP A 131 23.15 -40.74 -8.58
CA ASP A 131 23.93 -39.81 -9.40
C ASP A 131 24.05 -38.45 -8.71
N ILE A 132 25.20 -37.80 -8.89
CA ILE A 132 25.46 -36.51 -8.23
C ILE A 132 24.43 -35.46 -8.64
N THR A 133 23.88 -35.55 -9.85
CA THR A 133 22.85 -34.63 -10.38
C THR A 133 21.44 -34.95 -9.91
N GLU A 134 21.20 -36.14 -9.35
CA GLU A 134 19.88 -36.53 -8.86
C GLU A 134 19.60 -35.87 -7.50
N MET A 135 18.34 -35.46 -7.30
CA MET A 135 17.91 -34.88 -6.03
C MET A 135 17.58 -35.99 -5.04
N ALA A 136 18.15 -35.89 -3.84
CA ALA A 136 17.79 -36.77 -2.73
C ALA A 136 16.33 -36.51 -2.30
N GLU A 137 15.67 -37.49 -1.69
CA GLU A 137 14.27 -37.33 -1.26
C GLU A 137 14.10 -36.17 -0.25
N GLU A 138 15.03 -36.01 0.70
CA GLU A 138 15.04 -34.87 1.63
C GLU A 138 15.20 -33.52 0.91
N GLU A 139 15.99 -33.49 -0.19
CA GLU A 139 16.17 -32.30 -1.02
C GLU A 139 14.88 -31.93 -1.77
N ARG A 140 14.18 -32.93 -2.34
CA ARG A 140 12.90 -32.73 -3.04
C ARG A 140 11.83 -32.16 -2.13
N VAL A 141 11.66 -32.73 -0.93
CA VAL A 141 10.69 -32.25 0.05
C VAL A 141 10.97 -30.79 0.44
N ARG A 142 12.24 -30.41 0.62
CA ARG A 142 12.63 -29.02 0.91
C ARG A 142 12.35 -28.09 -0.27
N TYR A 143 12.62 -28.54 -1.49
CA TYR A 143 12.35 -27.78 -2.71
C TYR A 143 10.85 -27.51 -2.88
N ASP A 144 10.02 -28.55 -2.78
CA ASP A 144 8.56 -28.44 -2.93
C ASP A 144 7.95 -27.52 -1.86
N ALA A 145 8.45 -27.61 -0.61
CA ALA A 145 8.02 -26.72 0.47
C ALA A 145 8.40 -25.26 0.21
N ALA A 146 9.63 -25.00 -0.26
CA ALA A 146 10.08 -23.65 -0.61
C ALA A 146 9.28 -23.07 -1.79
N GLU A 147 9.01 -23.86 -2.82
CA GLU A 147 8.21 -23.44 -3.97
C GLU A 147 6.75 -23.13 -3.58
N SER A 148 6.17 -23.92 -2.68
CA SER A 148 4.81 -23.65 -2.16
C SER A 148 4.76 -22.33 -1.39
N ILE A 149 5.74 -22.07 -0.53
CA ILE A 149 5.84 -20.80 0.22
C ILE A 149 5.99 -19.62 -0.75
N GLU A 150 6.85 -19.72 -1.75
CA GLU A 150 7.07 -18.67 -2.75
C GLU A 150 5.81 -18.40 -3.57
N ARG A 151 5.07 -19.45 -3.96
CA ARG A 151 3.78 -19.33 -4.65
C ARG A 151 2.75 -18.60 -3.80
N GLU A 152 2.63 -18.96 -2.52
CA GLU A 152 1.72 -18.30 -1.57
C GLU A 152 2.08 -16.81 -1.36
N ILE A 153 3.37 -16.48 -1.29
CA ILE A 153 3.83 -15.08 -1.18
C ILE A 153 3.41 -14.31 -2.45
N ARG A 154 3.69 -14.85 -3.63
CA ARG A 154 3.33 -14.20 -4.91
C ARG A 154 1.81 -13.98 -5.03
N GLU A 155 1.01 -14.99 -4.68
CA GLU A 155 -0.46 -14.90 -4.72
C GLU A 155 -0.98 -13.85 -3.72
N LYS A 156 -0.41 -13.76 -2.52
CA LYS A 156 -0.76 -12.72 -1.53
C LYS A 156 -0.37 -11.32 -2.00
N GLU A 157 0.79 -11.16 -2.62
CA GLU A 157 1.24 -9.88 -3.18
C GLU A 157 0.39 -9.44 -4.37
N GLU A 158 0.04 -10.35 -5.27
CA GLU A 158 -0.88 -10.10 -6.39
C GLU A 158 -2.27 -9.72 -5.88
N ALA A 159 -2.80 -10.43 -4.87
CA ALA A 159 -4.08 -10.10 -4.25
C ALA A 159 -4.05 -8.73 -3.55
N LYS A 160 -2.96 -8.38 -2.84
CA LYS A 160 -2.78 -7.06 -2.22
C LYS A 160 -2.79 -5.95 -3.28
N ARG A 161 -2.01 -6.11 -4.36
CA ARG A 161 -1.97 -5.15 -5.48
C ARG A 161 -3.32 -4.99 -6.16
N ALA A 162 -4.04 -6.09 -6.37
CA ALA A 162 -5.38 -6.05 -6.96
C ALA A 162 -6.39 -5.33 -6.06
N LYS A 163 -6.35 -5.57 -4.74
CA LYS A 163 -7.20 -4.89 -3.75
C LYS A 163 -6.93 -3.39 -3.69
N GLU A 164 -5.66 -2.99 -3.64
CA GLU A 164 -5.26 -1.59 -3.61
C GLU A 164 -5.67 -0.85 -4.89
N LEU A 165 -5.48 -1.48 -6.05
CA LEU A 165 -5.95 -0.95 -7.33
C LEU A 165 -7.47 -0.76 -7.35
N LEU A 166 -8.22 -1.74 -6.84
CA LEU A 166 -9.67 -1.66 -6.73
C LEU A 166 -10.10 -0.50 -5.84
N GLU A 167 -9.52 -0.38 -4.64
CA GLU A 167 -9.83 0.69 -3.69
C GLU A 167 -9.55 2.08 -4.27
N ARG A 168 -8.38 2.26 -4.90
CA ARG A 168 -8.01 3.51 -5.57
C ARG A 168 -9.01 3.89 -6.66
N ARG A 169 -9.36 2.94 -7.52
CA ARG A 169 -10.32 3.18 -8.63
C ARG A 169 -11.73 3.48 -8.11
N THR A 170 -12.16 2.82 -7.04
CA THR A 170 -13.47 3.09 -6.42
C THR A 170 -13.53 4.50 -5.85
N LYS A 171 -12.52 4.92 -5.08
CA LYS A 171 -12.44 6.29 -4.53
C LYS A 171 -12.50 7.36 -5.62
N GLU A 172 -11.78 7.14 -6.72
CA GLU A 172 -11.81 8.05 -7.86
C GLU A 172 -13.20 8.14 -8.50
N CYS A 173 -13.87 6.99 -8.68
CA CYS A 173 -15.23 6.95 -9.22
C CYS A 173 -16.25 7.63 -8.29
N GLU A 174 -16.16 7.40 -6.98
CA GLU A 174 -17.01 8.05 -5.97
C GLU A 174 -16.84 9.57 -6.00
N ASN A 175 -15.59 10.06 -6.12
CA ASN A 175 -15.32 11.48 -6.27
C ASN A 175 -16.00 12.08 -7.51
N ILE A 176 -15.98 11.38 -8.64
CA ILE A 176 -16.66 11.83 -9.86
C ILE A 176 -18.18 11.85 -9.67
N LEU A 177 -18.76 10.81 -9.07
CA LEU A 177 -20.20 10.71 -8.85
C LEU A 177 -20.74 11.82 -7.94
N ASN A 178 -19.98 12.18 -6.90
CA ASN A 178 -20.34 13.27 -5.99
C ASN A 178 -20.35 14.64 -6.68
N ASN A 179 -19.42 14.86 -7.62
CA ASN A 179 -19.30 16.14 -8.32
C ASN A 179 -20.21 16.26 -9.55
N VAL A 180 -20.64 15.13 -10.14
CA VAL A 180 -21.36 15.08 -11.42
C VAL A 180 -22.63 14.19 -11.33
N PRO A 181 -23.56 14.45 -10.38
CA PRO A 181 -24.69 13.55 -10.12
C PRO A 181 -25.78 13.59 -11.22
N ASN A 182 -25.91 14.71 -11.93
CA ASN A 182 -27.02 14.99 -12.85
C ASN A 182 -26.76 14.60 -14.31
N PHE A 183 -25.67 13.88 -14.58
CA PHE A 183 -25.33 13.42 -15.93
C PHE A 183 -25.42 11.90 -16.02
N GLY A 184 -25.93 11.41 -17.14
CA GLY A 184 -25.95 10.00 -17.53
C GLY A 184 -25.15 9.80 -18.82
N THR A 185 -24.83 8.56 -19.17
CA THR A 185 -24.09 8.26 -20.39
C THR A 185 -24.63 7.03 -21.10
N VAL A 186 -24.65 7.09 -22.43
CA VAL A 186 -25.04 5.98 -23.31
C VAL A 186 -24.05 5.88 -24.45
N LEU A 187 -23.65 4.66 -24.78
CA LEU A 187 -22.76 4.38 -25.91
C LEU A 187 -23.54 3.80 -27.07
N ILE A 188 -23.31 4.36 -28.24
CA ILE A 188 -23.80 3.83 -29.51
C ILE A 188 -22.62 3.17 -30.21
N PHE A 189 -22.78 1.88 -30.50
CA PHE A 189 -21.77 1.07 -31.17
C PHE A 189 -21.84 1.27 -32.69
N PRO A 190 -20.77 0.92 -33.42
CA PRO A 190 -20.66 1.24 -34.84
C PRO A 190 -21.80 0.67 -35.69
N SER A 191 -22.32 -0.49 -35.29
CA SER A 191 -23.41 -1.22 -35.94
C SER A 191 -24.75 -0.44 -36.02
N ALA A 192 -24.96 0.52 -35.12
CA ALA A 192 -26.20 1.27 -34.94
C ALA A 192 -26.08 2.77 -35.26
N LYS A 193 -24.90 3.23 -35.71
CA LYS A 193 -24.58 4.63 -36.00
C LYS A 193 -25.62 5.35 -36.88
N ASP A 194 -26.20 4.68 -37.85
CA ASP A 194 -27.10 5.34 -38.81
C ASP A 194 -28.56 5.35 -38.31
N LYS A 195 -28.92 4.48 -37.37
CA LYS A 195 -30.30 4.26 -36.91
C LYS A 195 -30.58 4.77 -35.50
N TYR A 196 -29.55 5.02 -34.69
CA TYR A 196 -29.75 5.37 -33.28
C TYR A 196 -30.56 6.66 -33.08
N LYS A 197 -30.43 7.64 -33.97
CA LYS A 197 -31.17 8.91 -33.87
C LYS A 197 -32.67 8.70 -34.00
N GLU A 198 -33.10 7.92 -34.99
CA GLU A 198 -34.52 7.61 -35.20
C GLU A 198 -35.11 6.81 -34.04
N VAL A 199 -34.30 5.95 -33.42
CA VAL A 199 -34.76 5.11 -32.30
C VAL A 199 -34.79 5.89 -30.99
N LEU A 200 -33.80 6.74 -30.73
CA LEU A 200 -33.65 7.42 -29.43
C LEU A 200 -34.38 8.76 -29.34
N HIS A 201 -34.67 9.44 -30.45
CA HIS A 201 -35.28 10.78 -30.42
C HIS A 201 -36.59 10.80 -29.59
N ASP A 202 -37.57 9.99 -29.96
CA ASP A 202 -38.87 9.97 -29.29
C ASP A 202 -38.78 9.45 -27.84
N ILE A 203 -37.86 8.51 -27.59
CA ILE A 203 -37.68 7.87 -26.28
C ILE A 203 -36.96 8.80 -25.30
N LEU A 204 -36.05 9.66 -25.79
CA LEU A 204 -35.37 10.67 -24.97
C LEU A 204 -36.36 11.73 -24.47
N ASP A 205 -37.26 12.18 -25.35
CA ASP A 205 -38.31 13.14 -25.01
C ASP A 205 -39.29 12.55 -23.97
N GLU A 206 -39.73 11.30 -24.16
CA GLU A 206 -40.56 10.58 -23.18
C GLU A 206 -39.87 10.42 -21.81
N ALA A 207 -38.55 10.19 -21.81
CA ALA A 207 -37.75 10.04 -20.61
C ALA A 207 -37.38 11.38 -19.93
N GLY A 208 -37.65 12.52 -20.59
CA GLY A 208 -37.28 13.85 -20.10
C GLY A 208 -35.76 14.09 -20.07
N LEU A 209 -35.02 13.47 -20.98
CA LEU A 209 -33.57 13.57 -21.09
C LEU A 209 -33.16 14.30 -22.37
N ILE A 210 -32.13 15.13 -22.28
CA ILE A 210 -31.52 15.83 -23.41
C ILE A 210 -30.08 15.38 -23.62
N ILE A 211 -29.63 15.36 -24.87
CA ILE A 211 -28.22 15.11 -25.20
C ILE A 211 -27.46 16.42 -24.97
N HIS A 212 -26.61 16.45 -23.94
CA HIS A 212 -25.77 17.61 -23.62
C HIS A 212 -24.51 17.66 -24.49
N GLN A 213 -23.86 16.51 -24.70
CA GLN A 213 -22.63 16.40 -25.46
C GLN A 213 -22.58 15.06 -26.20
N THR A 214 -21.89 15.03 -27.35
CA THR A 214 -21.66 13.79 -28.11
C THR A 214 -20.19 13.71 -28.50
N GLU A 215 -19.52 12.65 -28.06
CA GLU A 215 -18.12 12.38 -28.35
C GLU A 215 -17.97 11.22 -29.32
N LYS A 216 -17.02 11.34 -30.26
CA LYS A 216 -16.69 10.27 -31.21
C LYS A 216 -15.53 9.46 -30.65
N VAL A 217 -15.76 8.19 -30.35
CA VAL A 217 -14.81 7.35 -29.61
C VAL A 217 -14.42 6.14 -30.43
N ARG A 218 -13.12 5.82 -30.45
CA ARG A 218 -12.60 4.54 -30.95
C ARG A 218 -12.38 3.63 -29.73
N LEU A 219 -13.23 2.63 -29.56
CA LEU A 219 -13.15 1.70 -28.43
C LEU A 219 -12.02 0.68 -28.70
N GLN A 220 -10.79 1.01 -28.27
CA GLN A 220 -9.65 0.10 -28.30
C GLN A 220 -9.63 -0.80 -27.05
N GLU A 221 -8.83 -1.86 -27.07
CA GLU A 221 -8.73 -2.84 -25.98
C GLU A 221 -8.48 -2.19 -24.61
N GLY A 222 -7.52 -1.28 -24.49
CA GLY A 222 -7.25 -0.58 -23.22
C GLY A 222 -8.43 0.26 -22.70
N ILE A 223 -9.16 0.95 -23.58
CA ILE A 223 -10.34 1.74 -23.18
C ILE A 223 -11.47 0.81 -22.73
N LEU A 224 -11.66 -0.32 -23.42
CA LEU A 224 -12.68 -1.32 -23.06
C LEU A 224 -12.38 -1.97 -21.72
N GLU A 225 -11.11 -2.31 -21.44
CA GLU A 225 -10.68 -2.86 -20.15
C GLU A 225 -10.97 -1.91 -19.00
N GLU A 226 -10.69 -0.62 -19.17
CA GLU A 226 -10.95 0.38 -18.13
C GLU A 226 -12.44 0.64 -17.92
N MET A 227 -13.22 0.73 -18.99
CA MET A 227 -14.68 0.92 -18.92
C MET A 227 -15.40 -0.28 -18.30
N LEU A 228 -14.92 -1.50 -18.56
CA LEU A 228 -15.53 -2.74 -18.08
C LEU A 228 -14.92 -3.24 -16.77
N PHE A 229 -14.00 -2.50 -16.15
CA PHE A 229 -13.33 -2.93 -14.91
C PHE A 229 -14.31 -3.27 -13.79
N PHE A 230 -15.37 -2.47 -13.62
CA PHE A 230 -16.44 -2.69 -12.64
C PHE A 230 -17.63 -3.46 -13.21
N CYS A 231 -17.52 -4.02 -14.42
CA CYS A 231 -18.60 -4.70 -15.10
C CYS A 231 -18.44 -6.22 -14.99
N GLU A 232 -19.46 -6.90 -14.48
CA GLU A 232 -19.45 -8.36 -14.37
C GLU A 232 -19.60 -9.06 -15.74
N LYS A 233 -20.33 -8.44 -16.67
CA LYS A 233 -20.63 -9.01 -17.99
C LYS A 233 -19.76 -8.37 -19.06
N LYS A 234 -18.94 -9.18 -19.73
CA LYS A 234 -18.16 -8.74 -20.89
C LYS A 234 -19.02 -8.64 -22.15
N PHE A 235 -18.56 -7.85 -23.12
CA PHE A 235 -19.22 -7.79 -24.43
C PHE A 235 -19.06 -9.11 -25.19
N PRO A 236 -20.06 -9.49 -26.02
CA PRO A 236 -19.93 -10.62 -26.93
C PRO A 236 -18.70 -10.49 -27.83
N ARG A 237 -18.05 -11.61 -28.15
CA ARG A 237 -16.84 -11.62 -28.98
C ARG A 237 -17.04 -10.88 -30.31
N ARG A 238 -18.18 -11.09 -30.98
CA ARG A 238 -18.50 -10.41 -32.23
C ARG A 238 -18.59 -8.89 -32.11
N THR A 239 -19.06 -8.39 -30.97
CA THR A 239 -19.12 -6.95 -30.69
C THR A 239 -17.72 -6.37 -30.48
N ILE A 240 -16.83 -7.11 -29.80
CA ILE A 240 -15.42 -6.71 -29.63
C ILE A 240 -14.69 -6.66 -30.98
N GLU A 241 -14.90 -7.65 -31.84
CA GLU A 241 -14.34 -7.69 -33.21
C GLU A 241 -14.80 -6.48 -34.05
N ASP A 242 -16.05 -6.02 -33.90
CA ASP A 242 -16.55 -4.85 -34.61
C ASP A 242 -15.83 -3.55 -34.19
N PHE A 243 -15.43 -3.44 -32.92
CA PHE A 243 -14.60 -2.31 -32.46
C PHE A 243 -13.18 -2.36 -33.05
N GLY A 244 -12.60 -3.57 -33.16
CA GLY A 244 -11.28 -3.79 -33.78
C GLY A 244 -11.20 -3.40 -35.26
N SER A 245 -12.34 -3.28 -35.95
CA SER A 245 -12.42 -2.83 -37.35
C SER A 245 -12.22 -1.31 -37.56
N ASN A 246 -11.78 -0.60 -36.51
CA ASN A 246 -11.47 0.84 -36.51
C ASN A 246 -12.66 1.76 -36.86
N LYS A 247 -13.88 1.27 -36.61
CA LYS A 247 -15.11 2.06 -36.77
C LYS A 247 -15.35 2.95 -35.55
N LEU A 248 -16.08 4.05 -35.76
CA LEU A 248 -16.38 5.04 -34.72
C LEU A 248 -17.64 4.66 -33.95
N SER A 249 -17.52 4.63 -32.63
CA SER A 249 -18.63 4.63 -31.68
C SER A 249 -18.96 6.08 -31.27
N PHE A 250 -20.16 6.30 -30.74
CA PHE A 250 -20.57 7.59 -30.20
C PHE A 250 -20.89 7.45 -28.71
N ALA A 251 -20.27 8.29 -27.88
CA ALA A 251 -20.65 8.43 -26.49
C ALA A 251 -21.58 9.63 -26.36
N LEU A 252 -22.77 9.42 -25.81
CA LEU A 252 -23.78 10.46 -25.59
C LEU A 252 -23.81 10.79 -24.10
N LEU A 253 -23.54 12.05 -23.77
CA LEU A 253 -23.72 12.59 -22.43
C LEU A 253 -25.14 13.12 -22.29
N LEU A 254 -25.89 12.56 -21.36
CA LEU A 254 -27.31 12.88 -21.14
C LEU A 254 -27.44 13.75 -19.90
N LYS A 255 -28.32 14.75 -19.97
CA LYS A 255 -28.71 15.61 -18.85
C LYS A 255 -30.23 15.63 -18.74
N ARG A 256 -30.76 15.87 -17.55
CA ARG A 256 -32.19 16.10 -17.35
C ARG A 256 -32.65 17.38 -18.02
N CYS A 257 -33.85 17.35 -18.58
CA CYS A 257 -34.55 18.54 -19.07
C CYS A 257 -35.07 19.41 -17.92
N HIS A 258 -35.50 18.79 -16.81
CA HIS A 258 -36.02 19.47 -15.63
C HIS A 258 -35.41 18.93 -14.33
N ASP A 259 -35.01 19.82 -13.42
CA ASP A 259 -34.44 19.45 -12.12
C ASP A 259 -35.46 18.76 -11.19
N ALA A 260 -36.75 18.96 -11.42
CA ALA A 260 -37.86 18.36 -10.64
C ALA A 260 -38.19 16.90 -11.02
N LEU A 261 -37.50 16.31 -12.00
CA LEU A 261 -37.75 14.94 -12.45
C LEU A 261 -37.29 13.95 -11.35
N LYS A 262 -38.25 13.19 -10.78
CA LYS A 262 -37.99 12.28 -9.65
C LYS A 262 -37.23 11.03 -10.09
N GLY A 263 -36.38 10.49 -9.21
CA GLY A 263 -35.58 9.27 -9.43
C GLY A 263 -34.09 9.56 -9.63
N GLN A 264 -33.24 8.53 -9.69
CA GLN A 264 -31.83 8.65 -10.04
C GLN A 264 -31.65 8.65 -11.56
N ILE A 265 -30.72 9.46 -12.10
CA ILE A 265 -30.54 9.56 -13.57
C ILE A 265 -30.14 8.23 -14.19
N ASP A 266 -29.39 7.42 -13.43
CA ASP A 266 -28.89 6.12 -13.87
C ASP A 266 -30.04 5.14 -14.11
N GLU A 267 -31.03 5.12 -13.21
CA GLU A 267 -32.23 4.30 -13.39
C GLU A 267 -33.06 4.72 -14.60
N ILE A 268 -33.18 6.03 -14.84
CA ILE A 268 -33.91 6.57 -15.99
C ILE A 268 -33.20 6.18 -17.29
N VAL A 269 -31.87 6.28 -17.34
CA VAL A 269 -31.08 5.87 -18.50
C VAL A 269 -31.16 4.37 -18.75
N LEU A 270 -31.07 3.54 -17.70
CA LEU A 270 -31.22 2.09 -17.83
C LEU A 270 -32.62 1.70 -18.29
N GLN A 271 -33.66 2.32 -17.74
CA GLN A 271 -35.05 2.12 -18.16
C GLN A 271 -35.27 2.55 -19.60
N MET A 272 -34.66 3.67 -20.02
CA MET A 272 -34.73 4.18 -21.38
C MET A 272 -34.07 3.22 -22.38
N VAL A 273 -32.88 2.68 -22.07
CA VAL A 273 -32.11 1.82 -23.00
C VAL A 273 -32.63 0.38 -23.02
N TYR A 274 -33.02 -0.18 -21.87
CA TYR A 274 -33.35 -1.59 -21.73
C TYR A 274 -34.84 -1.85 -21.43
N GLY A 275 -35.64 -0.85 -21.09
CA GLY A 275 -37.01 -1.05 -20.61
C GLY A 275 -37.06 -1.51 -19.15
N ASN A 276 -38.13 -2.23 -18.79
CA ASN A 276 -38.39 -2.68 -17.41
C ASN A 276 -37.34 -3.66 -16.90
N SER A 277 -36.70 -4.42 -17.79
CA SER A 277 -35.59 -5.30 -17.44
C SER A 277 -34.35 -4.55 -16.93
N ARG A 278 -34.16 -3.27 -17.32
CA ARG A 278 -33.02 -2.41 -16.95
C ARG A 278 -31.63 -3.02 -17.19
N GLN A 279 -31.56 -4.11 -17.94
CA GLN A 279 -30.36 -4.88 -18.25
C GLN A 279 -30.40 -5.42 -19.67
N PRO A 280 -29.24 -5.61 -20.33
CA PRO A 280 -29.19 -6.27 -21.62
C PRO A 280 -29.72 -7.73 -21.53
N PRO A 281 -30.47 -8.22 -22.53
CA PRO A 281 -30.67 -7.63 -23.86
C PRO A 281 -31.77 -6.56 -23.96
N GLY A 282 -32.55 -6.32 -22.90
CA GLY A 282 -33.66 -5.38 -22.88
C GLY A 282 -35.01 -5.97 -23.33
N ASP A 283 -36.09 -5.22 -23.14
CA ASP A 283 -37.47 -5.58 -23.50
C ASP A 283 -37.70 -5.49 -25.04
N GLU A 284 -38.81 -6.05 -25.54
CA GLU A 284 -39.14 -6.10 -26.98
C GLU A 284 -39.11 -4.73 -27.68
N LYS A 285 -39.54 -3.68 -26.98
CA LYS A 285 -39.60 -2.30 -27.50
C LYS A 285 -38.35 -1.47 -27.16
N SER A 286 -37.41 -2.03 -26.41
CA SER A 286 -36.24 -1.30 -25.92
C SER A 286 -35.29 -0.92 -27.05
N PRO A 287 -34.61 0.24 -26.97
CA PRO A 287 -33.53 0.61 -27.89
C PRO A 287 -32.45 -0.47 -28.02
N SER A 288 -32.10 -1.12 -26.90
CA SER A 288 -31.13 -2.22 -26.85
C SER A 288 -31.49 -3.36 -27.80
N LEU A 289 -32.75 -3.81 -27.78
CA LEU A 289 -33.18 -4.90 -28.64
C LEU A 289 -33.39 -4.45 -30.10
N ARG A 290 -33.96 -3.26 -30.32
CA ARG A 290 -34.20 -2.70 -31.67
C ARG A 290 -32.92 -2.44 -32.46
N LEU A 291 -31.82 -2.11 -31.77
CA LEU A 291 -30.52 -1.82 -32.38
C LEU A 291 -29.57 -3.04 -32.38
N ARG A 292 -29.99 -4.18 -31.83
CA ARG A 292 -29.24 -5.44 -31.82
C ARG A 292 -29.33 -6.14 -33.19
N LYS A 293 -28.23 -6.77 -33.63
CA LYS A 293 -28.23 -7.70 -34.78
C LYS A 293 -27.77 -9.08 -34.32
N VAL A 294 -28.49 -10.12 -34.74
CA VAL A 294 -28.16 -11.52 -34.47
C VAL A 294 -27.77 -12.17 -35.79
N GLU A 295 -26.52 -12.62 -35.92
CA GLU A 295 -26.01 -13.22 -37.17
C GLU A 295 -26.28 -14.74 -37.24
N ALA A 296 -26.48 -15.41 -36.09
CA ALA A 296 -26.88 -16.80 -36.00
C ALA A 296 -27.87 -16.98 -34.83
N GLU A 297 -29.00 -17.62 -35.08
CA GLU A 297 -29.95 -17.99 -34.02
C GLU A 297 -29.25 -18.95 -33.03
N ASP A 298 -29.36 -18.64 -31.74
CA ASP A 298 -28.83 -19.40 -30.59
C ASP A 298 -27.33 -19.33 -30.24
N ASP A 299 -26.54 -18.44 -30.85
CA ASP A 299 -25.13 -18.21 -30.44
C ASP A 299 -24.94 -16.85 -29.74
N PRO A 300 -24.79 -16.81 -28.40
CA PRO A 300 -24.64 -15.56 -27.65
C PRO A 300 -23.35 -14.79 -28.01
N ASP A 301 -22.33 -15.47 -28.56
CA ASP A 301 -21.07 -14.84 -28.96
C ASP A 301 -21.13 -14.19 -30.35
N LYS A 302 -22.16 -14.49 -31.14
CA LYS A 302 -22.44 -13.91 -32.47
C LYS A 302 -23.52 -12.83 -32.45
N VAL A 303 -23.64 -12.18 -31.29
CA VAL A 303 -24.54 -11.04 -31.11
C VAL A 303 -23.76 -9.74 -31.30
N LEU A 304 -24.30 -8.87 -32.14
CA LEU A 304 -23.77 -7.53 -32.34
C LEU A 304 -24.68 -6.53 -31.60
N LEU A 305 -24.13 -5.94 -30.54
CA LEU A 305 -24.82 -4.89 -29.78
C LEU A 305 -24.79 -3.56 -30.56
N GLY A 306 -25.84 -2.77 -30.43
CA GLY A 306 -25.96 -1.45 -31.06
C GLY A 306 -25.92 -0.28 -30.09
N VAL A 307 -26.39 -0.49 -28.87
CA VAL A 307 -26.39 0.51 -27.79
C VAL A 307 -26.05 -0.15 -26.47
N TRP A 308 -25.41 0.58 -25.58
CA TRP A 308 -25.08 0.13 -24.24
C TRP A 308 -25.14 1.28 -23.24
N ALA A 309 -25.76 1.03 -22.09
CA ALA A 309 -25.70 1.92 -20.93
C ALA A 309 -24.92 1.23 -19.80
N PRO A 310 -24.08 1.96 -19.05
CA PRO A 310 -23.35 1.39 -17.92
C PRO A 310 -24.32 0.78 -16.89
N PRO A 311 -24.11 -0.47 -16.44
CA PRO A 311 -25.07 -1.17 -15.58
C PRO A 311 -25.02 -0.72 -14.12
N ASN A 312 -23.93 -0.09 -13.69
CA ASN A 312 -23.76 0.40 -12.33
C ASN A 312 -23.11 1.80 -12.32
N CYS A 313 -23.24 2.50 -11.19
CA CYS A 313 -22.76 3.87 -11.02
C CYS A 313 -21.22 3.97 -11.17
N LEU A 314 -20.47 2.95 -10.76
CA LEU A 314 -19.00 2.92 -10.91
C LEU A 314 -18.57 2.79 -12.37
N CYS A 315 -19.22 1.92 -13.16
CA CYS A 315 -19.02 1.81 -14.61
C CYS A 315 -19.36 3.14 -15.29
N LYS A 316 -20.45 3.79 -14.88
CA LYS A 316 -20.79 5.12 -15.36
C LYS A 316 -19.67 6.11 -15.06
N ALA A 317 -19.16 6.16 -13.84
CA ALA A 317 -18.08 7.06 -13.45
C ALA A 317 -16.81 6.81 -14.27
N SER A 318 -16.43 5.54 -14.48
CA SER A 318 -15.33 5.16 -15.37
C SER A 318 -15.54 5.65 -16.80
N VAL A 319 -16.75 5.46 -17.36
CA VAL A 319 -17.07 5.91 -18.72
C VAL A 319 -17.08 7.43 -18.83
N LEU A 320 -17.60 8.14 -17.81
CA LEU A 320 -17.57 9.60 -17.76
C LEU A 320 -16.14 10.15 -17.71
N LYS A 321 -15.30 9.57 -16.84
CA LYS A 321 -13.88 9.92 -16.73
C LYS A 321 -13.16 9.79 -18.08
N LEU A 322 -13.36 8.66 -18.75
CA LEU A 322 -12.61 8.30 -19.95
C LEU A 322 -13.08 9.06 -21.19
N LEU A 323 -14.39 9.23 -21.34
CA LEU A 323 -14.98 9.73 -22.57
C LEU A 323 -15.40 11.20 -22.47
N PHE A 324 -15.54 11.74 -21.27
CA PHE A 324 -15.95 13.13 -21.03
C PHE A 324 -15.04 13.83 -19.99
N PRO A 325 -13.71 13.86 -20.20
CA PRO A 325 -12.76 14.41 -19.24
C PRO A 325 -13.04 15.88 -18.90
N GLY A 326 -13.57 16.68 -19.84
CA GLY A 326 -13.91 18.09 -19.60
C GLY A 326 -15.06 18.31 -18.60
N VAL A 327 -15.91 17.31 -18.37
CA VAL A 327 -16.97 17.36 -17.36
C VAL A 327 -16.46 16.87 -15.99
N CYS A 328 -15.43 16.03 -16.00
CA CYS A 328 -14.80 15.45 -14.83
C CYS A 328 -13.50 16.17 -14.40
N ASP A 329 -13.15 17.30 -15.03
CA ASP A 329 -11.85 17.98 -14.87
C ASP A 329 -11.69 18.56 -13.44
N PRO A 330 -10.61 18.21 -12.71
CA PRO A 330 -10.34 18.60 -11.32
C PRO A 330 -10.18 20.10 -11.07
N LYS A 331 -10.14 20.99 -12.07
CA LYS A 331 -10.04 22.47 -11.86
C LYS A 331 -11.17 23.09 -11.01
N LYS A 332 -12.23 22.34 -10.71
CA LYS A 332 -13.34 22.76 -9.80
C LYS A 332 -13.28 22.13 -8.41
N ILE A 333 -12.35 21.20 -8.17
CA ILE A 333 -12.17 20.53 -6.89
C ILE A 333 -11.00 21.25 -6.21
N PRO A 334 -11.15 21.83 -5.00
CA PRO A 334 -10.02 22.36 -4.27
C PRO A 334 -8.99 21.25 -4.11
N GLU A 335 -7.79 21.43 -4.67
CA GLU A 335 -6.71 20.47 -4.48
C GLU A 335 -6.43 20.36 -2.98
N VAL A 336 -6.92 19.29 -2.36
CA VAL A 336 -6.45 18.86 -1.06
C VAL A 336 -5.02 18.43 -1.32
N LYS A 337 -4.05 19.30 -0.99
CA LYS A 337 -2.63 18.93 -1.04
C LYS A 337 -2.45 17.69 -0.18
N GLU A 338 -2.23 16.55 -0.82
CA GLU A 338 -1.92 15.31 -0.11
C GLU A 338 -0.72 15.59 0.77
N VAL A 339 -0.88 15.42 2.08
CA VAL A 339 0.24 15.58 3.03
C VAL A 339 1.27 14.53 2.64
N PRO A 340 2.51 14.90 2.26
CA PRO A 340 3.52 13.93 1.89
C PRO A 340 3.70 12.90 3.00
N LEU A 341 4.00 11.65 2.63
CA LEU A 341 4.39 10.62 3.59
C LEU A 341 5.54 11.16 4.44
N HIS A 342 5.49 11.00 5.76
CA HIS A 342 6.45 11.65 6.65
C HIS A 342 6.76 10.81 7.90
N VAL A 343 7.87 11.12 8.54
CA VAL A 343 8.35 10.46 9.76
C VAL A 343 8.77 11.49 10.81
N ALA A 344 8.73 11.10 12.08
CA ALA A 344 9.31 11.90 13.16
C ALA A 344 10.79 11.55 13.31
N VAL A 345 11.65 12.56 13.41
CA VAL A 345 13.08 12.40 13.67
C VAL A 345 13.47 13.32 14.82
N ALA A 346 14.12 12.78 15.85
CA ALA A 346 14.57 13.53 17.02
C ALA A 346 16.10 13.53 17.12
N TYR A 347 16.64 14.69 17.45
CA TYR A 347 18.06 14.92 17.72
C TYR A 347 18.23 15.58 19.08
N ASP A 348 19.42 15.50 19.65
CA ASP A 348 19.76 16.33 20.81
C ASP A 348 19.63 17.82 20.48
N ALA A 349 19.10 18.62 21.39
CA ALA A 349 18.83 20.04 21.12
C ALA A 349 20.09 20.84 20.71
N PHE A 350 21.29 20.43 21.14
CA PHE A 350 22.55 21.07 20.73
C PHE A 350 22.88 20.86 19.24
N LYS A 351 22.30 19.84 18.58
CA LYS A 351 22.44 19.59 17.13
C LYS A 351 21.48 20.42 16.28
N ALA A 352 20.67 21.30 16.89
CA ALA A 352 19.69 22.09 16.15
C ALA A 352 20.30 22.89 14.99
N ARG A 353 21.53 23.40 15.14
CA ARG A 353 22.24 24.13 14.07
C ARG A 353 22.47 23.24 12.84
N ASP A 354 22.95 22.02 13.05
CA ASP A 354 23.24 21.06 11.98
C ASP A 354 21.93 20.63 11.28
N VAL A 355 20.86 20.43 12.06
CA VAL A 355 19.52 20.12 11.54
C VAL A 355 18.98 21.26 10.66
N PHE A 356 19.16 22.51 11.05
CA PHE A 356 18.73 23.66 10.25
C PHE A 356 19.60 23.88 9.01
N GLU A 357 20.89 23.56 9.07
CA GLU A 357 21.77 23.59 7.89
C GLU A 357 21.29 22.61 6.83
N LEU A 358 20.97 21.36 7.22
CA LEU A 358 20.36 20.38 6.31
C LEU A 358 18.97 20.82 5.82
N SER A 359 18.14 21.38 6.71
CA SER A 359 16.83 21.90 6.31
C SER A 359 16.93 23.04 5.30
N THR A 360 18.00 23.83 5.33
CA THR A 360 18.25 24.91 4.37
C THR A 360 18.76 24.35 3.03
N LYS A 361 19.57 23.28 3.08
CA LYS A 361 20.01 22.53 1.90
C LYS A 361 18.84 21.87 1.15
N TYR A 362 17.83 21.42 1.89
CA TYR A 362 16.65 20.72 1.36
C TYR A 362 15.34 21.44 1.71
N PRO A 363 15.02 22.57 1.04
CA PRO A 363 13.84 23.37 1.36
C PRO A 363 12.54 22.60 1.12
N GLY A 364 11.61 22.70 2.08
CA GLY A 364 10.29 22.06 1.99
C GLY A 364 10.24 20.59 2.42
N LYS A 365 11.38 19.95 2.73
CA LYS A 365 11.40 18.56 3.21
C LYS A 365 11.12 18.44 4.71
N VAL A 366 11.51 19.43 5.51
CA VAL A 366 11.10 19.54 6.91
C VAL A 366 9.79 20.31 6.98
N MET A 367 8.71 19.61 7.37
CA MET A 367 7.35 20.15 7.36
C MET A 367 7.05 20.95 8.62
N SER A 368 7.48 20.44 9.77
CA SER A 368 7.31 21.04 11.09
C SER A 368 8.52 20.70 11.96
N PHE A 369 8.83 21.52 12.97
CA PHE A 369 9.83 21.19 13.98
C PHE A 369 9.48 21.81 15.32
N GLY A 370 9.98 21.23 16.41
CA GLY A 370 9.80 21.74 17.76
C GLY A 370 10.83 21.19 18.74
N TYR A 371 10.96 21.85 19.88
CA TYR A 371 11.82 21.40 20.98
C TYR A 371 10.97 20.69 22.04
N PHE A 372 11.40 19.51 22.44
CA PHE A 372 10.66 18.63 23.33
C PHE A 372 11.53 18.15 24.50
N SER A 373 10.88 17.75 25.59
CA SER A 373 11.56 17.25 26.79
C SER A 373 12.19 15.86 26.62
N SER A 374 11.81 15.11 25.59
CA SER A 374 12.26 13.75 25.31
C SER A 374 12.00 13.42 23.84
N ASP A 375 12.58 12.33 23.35
CA ASP A 375 12.39 11.73 22.04
C ASP A 375 11.35 10.60 22.02
N ILE A 376 10.67 10.34 23.14
CA ILE A 376 9.63 9.31 23.24
C ILE A 376 8.26 9.90 22.82
N PRO A 377 7.64 9.40 21.73
CA PRO A 377 6.30 9.83 21.33
C PRO A 377 5.27 9.58 22.45
N GLY A 378 4.41 10.56 22.71
CA GLY A 378 3.34 10.50 23.71
C GLY A 378 3.73 10.96 25.12
N ASP A 379 4.98 10.74 25.52
CA ASP A 379 5.50 11.19 26.83
C ASP A 379 6.23 12.54 26.75
N ALA A 380 6.72 12.90 25.56
CA ALA A 380 7.43 14.13 25.32
C ALA A 380 6.53 15.38 25.44
N LYS A 381 7.00 16.39 26.19
CA LYS A 381 6.32 17.68 26.34
C LYS A 381 6.95 18.74 25.45
N LEU A 382 6.12 19.47 24.71
CA LEU A 382 6.56 20.61 23.90
C LEU A 382 7.13 21.72 24.80
N LEU A 383 8.38 22.09 24.56
CA LEU A 383 9.10 23.14 25.28
C LEU A 383 9.07 24.47 24.52
N ALA A 384 9.27 24.43 23.20
CA ALA A 384 9.25 25.61 22.34
C ALA A 384 9.02 25.23 20.87
N LYS A 385 8.38 26.13 20.10
CA LYS A 385 8.18 25.98 18.65
C LYS A 385 9.27 26.65 17.82
N THR A 386 10.07 27.53 18.42
CA THR A 386 11.15 28.26 17.75
C THR A 386 12.42 28.21 18.59
N THR A 387 13.57 28.31 17.93
CA THR A 387 14.88 28.32 18.59
C THR A 387 15.01 29.48 19.57
N ASP A 388 14.56 30.68 19.19
CA ASP A 388 14.61 31.86 20.08
C ASP A 388 13.84 31.64 21.38
N LYS A 389 12.64 31.06 21.30
CA LYS A 389 11.82 30.75 22.49
C LYS A 389 12.48 29.67 23.34
N PHE A 390 13.18 28.70 22.73
CA PHE A 390 13.89 27.63 23.44
C PHE A 390 15.11 28.17 24.21
N GLU A 391 15.91 29.02 23.56
CA GLU A 391 17.11 29.63 24.16
C GLU A 391 16.79 30.67 25.23
N SER A 392 15.64 31.36 25.13
CA SER A 392 15.21 32.38 26.10
C SER A 392 14.65 31.83 27.43
N ARG A 393 14.59 30.51 27.63
CA ARG A 393 13.98 29.91 28.82
C ARG A 393 14.84 30.15 30.06
N VAL A 394 14.16 30.30 31.20
CA VAL A 394 14.78 30.58 32.51
C VAL A 394 15.35 29.30 33.15
N LEU A 395 14.93 28.12 32.70
CA LEU A 395 15.41 26.83 33.20
C LEU A 395 16.76 26.47 32.52
N PRO A 396 17.75 25.95 33.28
CA PRO A 396 19.00 25.50 32.70
C PRO A 396 18.73 24.35 31.71
N VAL A 397 19.37 24.43 30.54
CA VAL A 397 19.32 23.39 29.50
C VAL A 397 19.79 22.08 30.10
N THR A 398 18.92 21.08 30.20
CA THR A 398 19.31 19.72 30.55
C THR A 398 19.74 19.01 29.28
N TYR A 399 20.76 18.15 29.33
CA TYR A 399 21.21 17.39 28.14
C TYR A 399 20.17 16.38 27.60
N GLU A 400 18.94 16.40 28.14
CA GLU A 400 17.83 15.52 27.79
C GLU A 400 16.93 16.11 26.70
N GLU A 401 17.04 17.42 26.44
CA GLU A 401 16.15 18.12 25.53
C GLU A 401 16.46 17.80 24.07
N LYS A 402 15.38 17.66 23.28
CA LYS A 402 15.46 17.18 21.91
C LYS A 402 14.85 18.20 20.95
N ILE A 403 15.41 18.31 19.75
CA ILE A 403 14.74 18.91 18.60
C ILE A 403 14.12 17.78 17.78
N VAL A 404 12.80 17.82 17.62
CA VAL A 404 12.04 16.86 16.80
C VAL A 404 11.61 17.57 15.53
N ILE A 405 11.77 16.90 14.40
CA ILE A 405 11.35 17.35 13.07
C ILE A 405 10.36 16.35 12.46
N GLN A 406 9.39 16.88 11.72
CA GLN A 406 8.53 16.11 10.82
C GLN A 406 9.16 16.17 9.44
N LEU A 407 9.75 15.05 9.00
CA LEU A 407 10.51 14.96 7.76
C LEU A 407 9.68 14.21 6.70
N ALA A 408 9.46 14.84 5.55
CA ALA A 408 8.83 14.20 4.40
C ALA A 408 9.71 13.04 3.89
N LYS A 409 9.09 12.00 3.34
CA LYS A 409 9.71 10.79 2.80
C LYS A 409 9.37 10.68 1.32
N GLU A 410 10.08 11.44 0.50
CA GLU A 410 9.91 11.50 -0.95
C GLU A 410 11.15 10.95 -1.68
N ASP A 411 12.35 11.41 -1.33
CA ASP A 411 13.62 11.03 -1.97
C ASP A 411 14.60 10.43 -0.96
N GLN A 412 15.42 9.45 -1.39
CA GLN A 412 16.35 8.75 -0.50
C GLN A 412 17.59 9.60 -0.12
N ASP A 413 18.02 10.52 -0.98
CA ASP A 413 19.33 11.18 -0.85
C ASP A 413 19.43 12.10 0.38
N TYR A 414 18.41 12.91 0.69
CA TYR A 414 18.44 13.76 1.88
C TYR A 414 18.19 12.97 3.16
N PHE A 415 17.45 11.86 3.07
CA PHE A 415 17.11 11.04 4.23
C PHE A 415 18.37 10.43 4.85
N VAL A 416 19.30 9.97 4.00
CA VAL A 416 20.61 9.46 4.43
C VAL A 416 21.39 10.53 5.19
N GLU A 417 21.40 11.79 4.72
CA GLU A 417 22.12 12.86 5.43
C GLU A 417 21.50 13.18 6.80
N PHE A 418 20.18 13.17 6.92
CA PHE A 418 19.50 13.31 8.21
C PHE A 418 19.78 12.11 9.15
N GLU A 419 19.96 10.91 8.61
CA GLU A 419 20.36 9.72 9.38
C GLU A 419 21.83 9.79 9.84
N GLU A 420 22.74 10.26 8.97
CA GLU A 420 24.17 10.44 9.26
C GLU A 420 24.44 11.46 10.38
N LEU A 421 23.56 12.46 10.57
CA LEU A 421 23.62 13.36 11.73
C LEU A 421 23.48 12.64 13.08
N GLY A 422 23.04 11.38 13.09
CA GLY A 422 22.89 10.56 14.29
C GLY A 422 21.71 11.03 15.14
N PRO A 423 20.46 10.80 14.68
CA PRO A 423 19.27 11.05 15.48
C PRO A 423 19.25 10.16 16.73
N SER A 424 18.69 10.66 17.83
CA SER A 424 18.44 9.82 19.00
C SER A 424 17.20 8.96 18.83
N TYR A 425 16.27 9.38 17.96
CA TYR A 425 15.08 8.64 17.58
C TYR A 425 14.68 8.93 16.13
N MET A 426 14.19 7.90 15.45
CA MET A 426 13.60 8.02 14.12
C MET A 426 12.48 6.99 14.00
N SER A 427 11.31 7.40 13.49
CA SER A 427 10.21 6.47 13.23
C SER A 427 10.64 5.40 12.24
N ARG A 428 10.25 4.14 12.51
CA ARG A 428 10.71 2.98 11.73
C ARG A 428 10.12 2.93 10.31
N ASP A 429 8.90 3.42 10.17
CA ASP A 429 8.16 3.43 8.91
C ASP A 429 7.21 4.64 8.86
N VAL A 430 6.45 4.74 7.77
CA VAL A 430 5.53 5.85 7.51
C VAL A 430 4.27 5.77 8.37
N GLU A 431 3.77 4.57 8.67
CA GLU A 431 2.54 4.39 9.45
C GLU A 431 2.76 4.80 10.91
N ILE A 432 3.88 4.33 11.48
CA ILE A 432 4.36 4.75 12.81
C ILE A 432 4.76 6.23 12.77
N GLY A 433 5.41 6.68 11.70
CA GLY A 433 5.81 8.06 11.50
C GLY A 433 4.64 9.05 11.56
N GLU A 434 3.51 8.72 10.94
CA GLU A 434 2.31 9.54 11.01
C GLU A 434 1.75 9.62 12.44
N LEU A 435 1.76 8.49 13.17
CA LEU A 435 1.29 8.45 14.55
C LEU A 435 2.21 9.21 15.51
N ASP A 436 3.52 9.03 15.39
CA ASP A 436 4.52 9.76 16.18
C ASP A 436 4.42 11.26 15.92
N CYS A 437 4.28 11.65 14.65
CA CYS A 437 4.08 13.04 14.28
C CYS A 437 2.79 13.60 14.88
N LYS A 438 1.71 12.82 15.02
CA LYS A 438 0.50 13.25 15.76
C LYS A 438 0.76 13.46 17.25
N TYR A 439 1.62 12.66 17.87
CA TYR A 439 1.98 12.83 19.28
C TYR A 439 2.84 14.07 19.52
N PHE A 440 3.83 14.33 18.67
CA PHE A 440 4.69 15.51 18.78
C PHE A 440 4.03 16.80 18.25
N PHE A 441 3.31 16.70 17.13
CA PHE A 441 2.69 17.78 16.38
C PHE A 441 1.17 17.54 16.24
N PRO A 442 0.40 17.72 17.32
CA PRO A 442 -1.06 17.58 17.26
C PRO A 442 -1.69 18.60 16.31
N ALA A 443 -2.96 18.38 15.93
CA ALA A 443 -3.64 19.21 14.91
C ALA A 443 -3.71 20.72 15.23
N ASP A 444 -3.58 21.10 16.50
CA ASP A 444 -3.53 22.49 16.97
C ASP A 444 -2.11 23.07 17.04
N TYR A 445 -1.08 22.31 16.63
CA TYR A 445 0.32 22.72 16.70
C TYR A 445 0.62 23.98 15.88
N ASN A 446 0.04 24.10 14.68
CA ASN A 446 0.22 25.26 13.80
C ASN A 446 -0.92 26.30 13.92
N ALA A 447 -1.83 26.15 14.89
CA ALA A 447 -2.84 27.16 15.14
C ALA A 447 -2.17 28.48 15.57
N PRO A 448 -2.50 29.64 14.98
CA PRO A 448 -1.95 30.91 15.40
C PRO A 448 -2.27 31.13 16.88
N GLU A 449 -1.26 31.49 17.68
CA GLU A 449 -1.30 31.63 19.16
C GLU A 449 -2.35 32.63 19.71
N ALA A 450 -3.25 33.16 18.87
CA ALA A 450 -4.37 34.03 19.24
C ALA A 450 -5.66 33.27 19.67
N GLU A 451 -5.86 32.00 19.31
CA GLU A 451 -7.14 31.31 19.61
C GLU A 451 -7.16 30.57 20.95
N ILE A 452 -6.00 30.13 21.45
CA ILE A 452 -5.87 29.44 22.75
C ILE A 452 -6.14 30.40 23.93
N ILE A 453 -5.75 31.68 23.79
CA ILE A 453 -6.02 32.74 24.78
C ILE A 453 -7.53 33.02 24.89
N THR A 454 -8.27 32.87 23.80
CA THR A 454 -9.73 33.13 23.76
C THR A 454 -10.51 31.99 24.42
N TYR A 455 -10.08 30.74 24.25
CA TYR A 455 -10.67 29.58 24.93
C TYR A 455 -10.37 29.57 26.43
N LEU A 456 -9.14 29.91 26.85
CA LEU A 456 -8.77 30.03 28.26
C LEU A 456 -9.40 31.25 28.95
N LYS A 457 -9.59 32.38 28.24
CA LYS A 457 -10.38 33.53 28.73
C LYS A 457 -11.89 33.23 28.83
N LYS A 458 -12.45 32.38 27.96
CA LYS A 458 -13.85 31.91 28.08
C LYS A 458 -14.05 30.96 29.27
N LYS A 459 -13.07 30.09 29.56
CA LYS A 459 -13.09 29.20 30.75
C LYS A 459 -12.90 29.98 32.05
N SER A 460 -12.08 31.04 32.08
CA SER A 460 -11.93 31.91 33.25
C SER A 460 -13.15 32.83 33.47
N LYS A 461 -13.81 33.32 32.40
CA LYS A 461 -15.08 34.06 32.49
C LYS A 461 -16.24 33.20 33.02
N ARG A 462 -16.29 31.89 32.70
CA ARG A 462 -17.28 30.95 33.25
C ARG A 462 -17.04 30.64 34.74
N ARG A 463 -15.78 30.53 35.20
CA ARG A 463 -15.44 30.37 36.62
C ARG A 463 -15.59 31.67 37.44
N GLY A 464 -15.43 32.84 36.82
CA GLY A 464 -15.57 34.15 37.49
C GLY A 464 -17.01 34.61 37.76
N LYS A 465 -18.02 34.07 37.05
CA LYS A 465 -19.43 34.43 37.27
C LYS A 465 -20.09 33.70 38.45
N MET A 466 -19.51 32.60 38.95
CA MET A 466 -20.03 31.89 40.14
C MET A 466 -19.42 32.36 41.47
N ALA A 467 -18.37 33.20 41.46
CA ALA A 467 -17.61 33.55 42.66
C ALA A 467 -17.93 34.94 43.26
N LYS A 468 -19.18 35.42 43.14
CA LYS A 468 -19.60 36.69 43.76
C LYS A 468 -21.01 36.63 44.34
N VAL A 469 -21.21 35.77 45.34
CA VAL A 469 -22.25 35.95 46.37
C VAL A 469 -21.59 35.76 47.75
N LYS A 470 -22.01 36.59 48.71
CA LYS A 470 -21.34 37.02 49.96
C LYS A 470 -21.11 35.91 51.03
N ILE A 471 -20.15 36.25 51.89
CA ILE A 471 -19.68 35.65 53.16
C ILE A 471 -20.73 35.71 54.28
N GLN A 472 -20.82 34.69 55.16
CA GLN A 472 -20.58 34.78 56.63
C GLN A 472 -20.78 33.46 57.43
N GLN A 473 -19.74 33.12 58.22
CA GLN A 473 -19.63 32.47 59.57
C GLN A 473 -20.37 31.13 59.85
N GLU A 474 -19.84 30.12 60.55
CA GLU A 474 -19.01 30.03 61.77
C GLU A 474 -18.43 28.58 61.95
N ASN A 475 -17.30 28.43 62.67
CA ASN A 475 -16.86 27.38 63.65
C ASN A 475 -17.50 25.96 63.66
N VAL A 476 -16.88 24.81 64.02
CA VAL A 476 -15.68 24.41 64.82
C VAL A 476 -15.60 22.85 64.80
N GLU A 477 -14.37 22.27 64.89
CA GLU A 477 -13.95 20.95 65.45
C GLU A 477 -14.66 19.63 65.01
N GLU A 478 -14.13 18.41 65.07
CA GLU A 478 -12.91 17.78 65.61
C GLU A 478 -12.72 16.38 64.95
N MET A 479 -11.49 15.88 65.02
CA MET A 479 -11.00 14.50 65.26
C MET A 479 -12.05 13.34 65.27
N THR A 480 -11.80 12.10 64.79
CA THR A 480 -10.60 11.26 64.89
C THR A 480 -10.77 9.99 64.05
N GLN A 481 -9.65 9.51 63.50
CA GLN A 481 -9.36 8.11 63.12
C GLN A 481 -9.29 7.21 64.39
N PRO A 482 -9.40 5.86 64.34
CA PRO A 482 -8.40 5.04 63.65
C PRO A 482 -8.82 3.69 63.05
N ALA A 483 -7.83 3.17 62.32
CA ALA A 483 -7.71 1.90 61.62
C ALA A 483 -7.62 0.67 62.56
N ASN A 484 -7.93 -0.52 62.07
CA ASN A 484 -6.95 -1.49 61.54
C ASN A 484 -7.61 -2.81 61.08
N GLU A 485 -7.03 -3.39 60.01
CA GLU A 485 -6.66 -4.81 59.78
C GLU A 485 -7.63 -5.94 60.20
N GLU A 486 -7.84 -7.06 59.50
CA GLU A 486 -7.34 -7.68 58.27
C GLU A 486 -8.13 -9.02 58.14
N VAL A 487 -8.01 -9.72 57.00
CA VAL A 487 -8.28 -11.18 56.79
C VAL A 487 -9.73 -11.65 56.53
N GLY A 488 -10.04 -11.85 55.25
CA GLY A 488 -10.22 -13.21 54.69
C GLY A 488 -11.60 -13.88 54.67
N LEU A 489 -11.78 -14.66 53.59
CA LEU A 489 -12.73 -15.76 53.33
C LEU A 489 -14.04 -15.42 52.60
N ALA A 490 -14.09 -15.87 51.34
CA ALA A 490 -15.33 -16.28 50.66
C ALA A 490 -15.89 -17.55 51.36
N PRO A 491 -17.18 -17.91 51.22
CA PRO A 491 -17.60 -18.56 49.97
C PRO A 491 -19.10 -18.41 49.57
N THR A 492 -19.39 -19.03 48.42
CA THR A 492 -20.63 -19.74 48.00
C THR A 492 -21.88 -18.99 47.53
N ASP A 493 -22.28 -19.38 46.30
CA ASP A 493 -23.62 -19.78 45.84
C ASP A 493 -24.75 -18.74 45.83
N ALA A 494 -25.71 -18.72 44.93
CA ALA A 494 -26.04 -19.42 43.69
C ALA A 494 -27.33 -18.75 43.15
N ASN A 495 -27.74 -19.17 41.95
CA ASN A 495 -29.03 -18.94 41.26
C ASN A 495 -29.22 -17.56 40.59
N ALA A 496 -29.30 -17.46 39.26
CA ALA A 496 -30.10 -18.17 38.25
C ALA A 496 -31.52 -17.62 38.10
N GLU A 497 -31.82 -17.32 36.82
CA GLU A 497 -33.14 -17.38 36.17
C GLU A 497 -34.19 -16.34 36.62
N GLU A 498 -35.07 -15.80 35.79
CA GLU A 498 -35.35 -15.78 34.36
C GLU A 498 -36.49 -14.74 34.22
N THR A 499 -37.10 -14.64 33.04
CA THR A 499 -38.48 -14.14 32.79
C THR A 499 -38.65 -12.63 32.60
N THR A 500 -38.67 -12.19 31.33
CA THR A 500 -39.82 -12.11 30.38
C THR A 500 -40.74 -10.93 30.65
N GLY A 501 -40.85 -10.04 29.66
CA GLY A 501 -42.10 -9.75 28.95
C GLY A 501 -42.91 -8.67 29.66
N GLY A 502 -43.54 -7.69 29.03
CA GLY A 502 -43.79 -7.35 27.64
C GLY A 502 -44.65 -6.08 27.71
N ASP A 503 -44.65 -5.34 26.60
CA ASP A 503 -45.72 -4.50 26.04
C ASP A 503 -46.58 -3.64 26.99
N ASP A 504 -46.61 -2.33 26.72
CA ASP A 504 -47.87 -1.63 26.50
C ASP A 504 -47.64 -0.35 25.69
N GLU A 505 -48.30 -0.29 24.53
CA GLU A 505 -48.53 0.90 23.72
C GLU A 505 -49.55 1.81 24.41
N ALA A 506 -49.38 3.13 24.29
CA ALA A 506 -50.50 4.07 24.29
C ALA A 506 -50.11 5.36 23.54
N GLU A 507 -50.69 5.53 22.35
CA GLU A 507 -50.89 6.84 21.72
C GLU A 507 -51.90 7.68 22.52
N ALA A 508 -51.73 9.01 22.51
CA ALA A 508 -52.79 9.97 22.15
C ALA A 508 -52.31 11.43 22.27
N VAL A 509 -52.12 12.03 21.11
CA VAL A 509 -52.59 13.35 20.61
C VAL A 509 -53.26 14.32 21.59
N ASN A 510 -52.82 15.60 21.53
CA ASN A 510 -53.54 16.90 21.52
C ASN A 510 -52.64 17.96 22.16
N GLU A 511 -52.62 19.23 21.79
CA GLU A 511 -53.25 20.04 20.76
C GLU A 511 -52.49 21.39 20.75
N THR A 512 -52.78 22.16 19.72
CA THR A 512 -52.24 23.41 19.19
C THR A 512 -52.42 24.69 20.05
N GLU A 513 -51.90 25.78 19.47
CA GLU A 513 -52.25 27.22 19.61
C GLU A 513 -51.58 28.02 20.74
N GLU A 514 -51.20 29.29 20.59
CA GLU A 514 -51.02 30.26 19.50
C GLU A 514 -50.23 31.45 20.13
N ASP A 515 -49.71 32.35 19.29
CA ASP A 515 -49.58 33.82 19.48
C ASP A 515 -48.26 34.36 18.89
N ASP A 516 -48.34 34.88 17.65
CA ASP A 516 -48.28 36.33 17.28
C ASP A 516 -47.21 37.21 17.97
N GLU A 517 -46.53 38.19 17.36
CA GLU A 517 -46.65 38.99 16.14
C GLU A 517 -45.28 39.75 16.03
N ASP A 518 -44.68 39.84 14.84
CA ASP A 518 -44.54 41.08 14.03
C ASP A 518 -43.48 42.12 14.48
N ASP A 519 -42.52 42.39 13.58
CA ASP A 519 -42.24 43.73 13.00
C ASP A 519 -40.96 43.64 12.15
N GLY A 520 -41.14 43.80 10.84
CA GLY A 520 -40.08 44.03 9.88
C GLY A 520 -40.15 45.44 9.31
N SER A 521 -38.99 46.01 8.98
CA SER A 521 -38.72 47.02 7.92
C SER A 521 -37.35 47.66 8.20
N LYS A 522 -36.51 48.13 7.26
CA LYS A 522 -36.57 48.36 5.81
C LYS A 522 -35.13 48.67 5.33
N ASP A 523 -34.73 48.06 4.22
CA ASP A 523 -34.44 48.69 2.92
C ASP A 523 -33.55 49.96 2.81
N ASP A 524 -32.49 49.76 2.00
CA ASP A 524 -32.21 50.43 0.71
C ASP A 524 -31.15 51.55 0.55
N ASP A 525 -30.37 51.29 -0.52
CA ASP A 525 -29.78 52.14 -1.55
C ASP A 525 -28.57 53.06 -1.27
N GLU A 526 -27.56 52.89 -2.14
CA GLU A 526 -26.94 53.99 -2.90
C GLU A 526 -26.18 53.41 -4.13
N GLU A 527 -26.74 53.65 -5.33
CA GLU A 527 -26.02 53.73 -6.60
C GLU A 527 -25.47 55.17 -6.77
N GLU A 528 -24.31 55.33 -7.44
CA GLU A 528 -24.18 56.38 -8.47
C GLU A 528 -23.04 56.08 -9.46
N ASP A 529 -23.37 56.32 -10.73
CA ASP A 529 -22.62 56.17 -11.98
C ASP A 529 -21.45 57.16 -12.17
N GLY A 530 -20.59 56.90 -13.17
CA GLY A 530 -20.09 58.01 -13.98
C GLY A 530 -18.84 57.86 -14.87
N VAL A 531 -19.08 57.47 -16.14
CA VAL A 531 -18.56 58.07 -17.41
C VAL A 531 -17.13 57.81 -17.94
N GLU A 532 -17.12 57.10 -19.08
CA GLU A 532 -16.38 57.22 -20.37
C GLU A 532 -15.22 58.23 -20.55
N ASN A 533 -14.12 57.83 -21.25
CA ASN A 533 -13.92 58.08 -22.70
C ASN A 533 -12.48 57.85 -23.26
N ILE A 534 -12.45 57.38 -24.53
CA ILE A 534 -11.53 57.73 -25.67
C ILE A 534 -10.20 56.98 -25.94
N GLU A 535 -10.26 56.22 -27.05
CA GLU A 535 -9.43 56.16 -28.30
C GLU A 535 -7.90 55.87 -28.34
N GLU A 536 -7.60 54.83 -29.14
CA GLU A 536 -6.73 54.71 -30.34
C GLU A 536 -5.24 55.14 -30.38
N ASP A 537 -4.50 54.29 -31.11
CA ASP A 537 -3.26 54.49 -31.89
C ASP A 537 -1.91 54.72 -31.19
N ASP A 538 -0.93 53.83 -31.42
CA ASP A 538 0.00 53.99 -32.56
C ASP A 538 0.97 52.79 -32.69
N ALA A 539 1.34 52.53 -33.94
CA ALA A 539 2.28 51.54 -34.42
C ALA A 539 3.74 51.89 -34.08
N GLY A 540 4.61 50.88 -34.08
CA GLY A 540 6.05 51.09 -33.88
C GLY A 540 6.89 49.87 -34.21
N ILE A 541 7.05 49.62 -35.51
CA ILE A 541 7.97 48.66 -36.11
C ILE A 541 9.44 49.13 -35.94
N ASP A 542 10.34 48.25 -35.52
CA ASP A 542 11.73 48.16 -36.02
C ASP A 542 12.27 46.75 -35.69
N LYS A 543 12.37 45.82 -36.65
CA LYS A 543 13.39 45.60 -37.70
C LYS A 543 14.83 45.38 -37.19
N ALA A 544 15.30 44.15 -37.53
CA ALA A 544 16.66 43.80 -37.98
C ALA A 544 17.77 43.84 -36.89
N THR A 545 18.79 42.99 -36.81
CA THR A 545 19.45 42.04 -37.73
C THR A 545 20.50 41.32 -36.84
N SER A 546 20.50 39.98 -36.69
CA SER A 546 21.43 39.04 -37.38
C SER A 546 22.78 38.81 -36.61
N PRO A 547 23.65 37.83 -37.00
CA PRO A 547 23.76 36.54 -36.30
C PRO A 547 25.23 36.03 -36.14
N VAL A 548 25.37 34.75 -35.78
CA VAL A 548 26.50 33.81 -36.02
C VAL A 548 27.78 33.93 -35.17
N GLY A 549 28.20 32.77 -34.65
CA GLY A 549 29.57 32.46 -34.32
C GLY A 549 29.71 31.02 -33.80
N ASP A 550 29.91 30.07 -34.71
CA ASP A 550 30.34 28.69 -34.43
C ASP A 550 31.73 28.66 -33.77
N ALA A 551 31.90 27.81 -32.76
CA ALA A 551 33.09 26.98 -32.49
C ALA A 551 32.81 25.99 -31.34
#